data_AF-A0A2S5QFM0-F1
#
_entry.id   AF-A0A2S5QFM0-F1
#
_cell.length_a   1.000
_cell.length_b   1.000
_cell.length_c   1.000
_cell.angle_alpha   90.00
_cell.angle_beta   90.00
_cell.angle_gamma   90.00
#
_symmetry.space_group_name_H-M   'P 1'
#
loop_
_entity.id
_entity.type
_entity.pdbx_description
1 polymer ?
#
loop_
_entity_poly.entity_id
_entity_poly.type
_entity_poly.pdbx_seq_one_letter_code
_entity_poly.pdbx_strand_id
1 'polypeptide(L)'
;MIKLQRFQKAYQQYKQHKIPLRVLQDQAAVMLGICQNPHTSVSNPLEIIQADIDWLMQQAEATQDYDILLGGYVYICETEQDLLEIHGCNFEWAETHTGNWPNVTDMPLSWDVCAYLDEPTGDPQWVIFLLCWNNAGGPIYYVPKYLWVKARIAEHIAATECAGNP
;
A
#
# COMPACT_ATOMS: atom_id res chain seq x y z
N MET A 1 -13.35 -3.15 -2.88
CA MET A 1 -11.99 -2.58 -3.00
C MET A 1 -12.06 -1.22 -3.65
N ILE A 2 -11.50 -0.19 -3.00
CA ILE A 2 -11.36 1.15 -3.57
C ILE A 2 -10.07 1.20 -4.37
N LYS A 3 -10.15 1.48 -5.67
CA LYS A 3 -9.00 1.77 -6.53
C LYS A 3 -8.69 3.26 -6.56
N LEU A 4 -7.49 3.65 -6.16
CA LEU A 4 -6.98 5.01 -6.21
C LEU A 4 -5.99 5.13 -7.37
N GLN A 5 -6.34 5.95 -8.36
CA GLN A 5 -5.53 6.10 -9.57
C GLN A 5 -4.47 7.18 -9.47
N ARG A 6 -4.60 8.09 -8.50
CA ARG A 6 -3.77 9.28 -8.33
C ARG A 6 -4.03 9.92 -6.98
N PHE A 7 -3.11 10.77 -6.51
CA PHE A 7 -3.22 11.39 -5.19
C PHE A 7 -4.45 12.29 -5.03
N GLN A 8 -4.81 13.07 -6.05
CA GLN A 8 -6.02 13.88 -6.04
C GLN A 8 -7.29 13.03 -5.79
N LYS A 9 -7.34 11.80 -6.33
CA LYS A 9 -8.46 10.89 -6.09
C LYS A 9 -8.45 10.38 -4.65
N ALA A 10 -7.28 10.05 -4.10
CA ALA A 10 -7.14 9.71 -2.68
C ALA A 10 -7.64 10.84 -1.78
N TYR A 11 -7.24 12.09 -2.05
CA TYR A 11 -7.71 13.25 -1.31
C TYR A 11 -9.24 13.41 -1.38
N GLN A 12 -9.84 13.22 -2.56
CA GLN A 12 -11.30 13.22 -2.71
C GLN A 12 -11.99 12.13 -1.87
N GLN A 13 -11.45 10.91 -1.84
CA GLN A 13 -12.01 9.83 -1.01
C GLN A 13 -11.88 10.15 0.49
N TYR A 14 -10.77 10.77 0.91
CA TYR A 14 -10.58 11.23 2.28
C TYR A 14 -11.61 12.30 2.67
N LYS A 15 -11.84 13.30 1.82
CA LYS A 15 -12.88 14.33 2.04
C LYS A 15 -14.29 13.75 2.11
N GLN A 16 -14.52 12.61 1.49
CA GLN A 16 -15.78 11.85 1.55
C GLN A 16 -15.83 10.85 2.72
N HIS A 17 -14.82 10.85 3.60
CA HIS A 17 -14.68 9.90 4.72
C HIS A 17 -14.66 8.41 4.31
N LYS A 18 -14.26 8.12 3.06
CA LYS A 18 -14.13 6.75 2.55
C LYS A 18 -12.78 6.11 2.84
N ILE A 19 -11.75 6.93 3.05
CA ILE A 19 -10.44 6.48 3.55
C ILE A 19 -10.03 7.35 4.75
N PRO A 20 -9.30 6.80 5.73
CA PRO A 20 -8.84 7.59 6.86
C PRO A 20 -7.67 8.51 6.46
N LEU A 21 -7.44 9.56 7.26
CA LEU A 21 -6.31 10.47 7.09
C LEU A 21 -4.98 9.72 7.06
N ARG A 22 -4.82 8.67 7.88
CA ARG A 22 -3.58 7.89 7.98
C ARG A 22 -3.13 7.30 6.63
N VAL A 23 -4.07 6.71 5.90
CA VAL A 23 -3.84 6.15 4.56
C VAL A 23 -3.49 7.24 3.54
N LEU A 24 -4.10 8.43 3.67
CA LEU A 24 -3.77 9.57 2.82
C LEU A 24 -2.38 10.14 3.13
N GLN A 25 -2.02 10.24 4.40
CA GLN A 25 -0.71 10.73 4.86
C GLN A 25 0.42 9.81 4.37
N ASP A 26 0.23 8.50 4.44
CA ASP A 26 1.18 7.53 3.92
C ASP A 26 1.42 7.72 2.41
N GLN A 27 0.35 7.81 1.62
CA GLN A 27 0.44 8.16 0.20
C GLN A 27 1.10 9.53 -0.02
N ALA A 28 0.82 10.52 0.81
CA ALA A 28 1.43 11.85 0.69
C ALA A 28 2.95 11.80 0.90
N ALA A 29 3.44 11.01 1.86
CA ALA A 29 4.89 10.84 2.08
C ALA A 29 5.59 10.23 0.86
N VAL A 30 5.00 9.19 0.25
CA VAL A 30 5.50 8.63 -1.02
C VAL A 30 5.54 9.69 -2.12
N MET A 31 4.45 10.43 -2.28
CA MET A 31 4.33 11.45 -3.31
C MET A 31 5.30 12.62 -3.13
N LEU A 32 5.54 13.06 -1.89
CA LEU A 32 6.56 14.07 -1.60
C LEU A 32 7.96 13.58 -1.93
N GLY A 33 8.25 12.29 -1.72
CA GLY A 33 9.54 11.68 -2.06
C GLY A 33 9.85 11.65 -3.56
N ILE A 34 8.83 11.71 -4.43
CA ILE A 34 9.00 11.71 -5.90
C ILE A 34 8.87 13.11 -6.54
N CYS A 35 8.33 14.09 -5.81
CA CYS A 35 8.25 15.46 -6.30
C CYS A 35 9.66 16.04 -6.53
N GLN A 36 9.87 16.75 -7.64
CA GLN A 36 11.19 17.28 -7.99
C GLN A 36 11.70 18.36 -7.01
N ASN A 37 10.79 19.11 -6.37
CA ASN A 37 11.11 20.17 -5.41
C ASN A 37 10.19 20.06 -4.19
N PRO A 38 10.42 19.09 -3.27
CA PRO A 38 9.53 18.88 -2.15
C PRO A 38 9.53 20.08 -1.20
N HIS A 39 8.34 20.47 -0.71
CA HIS A 39 8.16 21.55 0.26
C HIS A 39 8.90 21.30 1.57
N THR A 40 8.97 20.04 1.98
CA THR A 40 9.49 19.56 3.25
C THR A 40 10.11 18.19 3.05
N SER A 41 11.22 17.91 3.75
CA SER A 41 11.75 16.56 3.86
C SER A 41 10.96 15.84 4.96
N VAL A 42 10.27 14.76 4.60
CA VAL A 42 9.45 13.98 5.52
C VAL A 42 10.12 12.64 5.74
N SER A 43 10.38 12.31 7.00
CA SER A 43 11.06 11.07 7.37
C SER A 43 10.06 10.00 7.85
N ASN A 44 8.93 10.42 8.39
CA ASN A 44 7.85 9.55 8.81
C ASN A 44 6.51 10.10 8.29
N PRO A 45 5.62 9.28 7.69
CA PRO A 45 4.35 9.81 7.20
C PRO A 45 3.41 10.34 8.29
N LEU A 46 3.66 10.10 9.58
CA LEU A 46 2.96 10.75 10.69
C LEU A 46 3.29 12.25 10.82
N GLU A 47 4.41 12.70 10.26
CA GLU A 47 4.82 14.11 10.24
C GLU A 47 4.03 14.93 9.23
N ILE A 48 3.34 14.26 8.28
CA ILE A 48 2.53 14.91 7.25
C ILE A 48 1.36 15.64 7.89
N ILE A 49 1.33 16.96 7.71
CA ILE A 49 0.22 17.81 8.14
C ILE A 49 -0.62 18.27 6.95
N GLN A 50 -1.76 18.91 7.22
CA GLN A 50 -2.67 19.39 6.18
C GLN A 50 -1.98 20.37 5.21
N ALA A 51 -1.03 21.17 5.69
CA ALA A 51 -0.28 22.11 4.83
C ALA A 51 0.54 21.38 3.76
N ASP A 52 1.15 20.23 4.09
CA ASP A 52 1.89 19.43 3.10
C ASP A 52 0.96 18.81 2.06
N ILE A 53 -0.22 18.34 2.50
CA ILE A 53 -1.26 17.82 1.59
C ILE A 53 -1.76 18.93 0.66
N ASP A 54 -2.05 20.12 1.20
CA ASP A 54 -2.53 21.27 0.42
C ASP A 54 -1.48 21.74 -0.58
N TRP A 55 -0.19 21.71 -0.22
CA TRP A 55 0.91 21.99 -1.14
C TRP A 55 1.01 20.92 -2.23
N LEU A 56 0.94 19.63 -1.87
CA LEU A 56 1.02 18.52 -2.81
C LEU A 56 -0.11 18.58 -3.83
N MET A 57 -1.31 18.97 -3.42
CA MET A 57 -2.47 19.17 -4.29
C MET A 57 -2.28 20.27 -5.35
N GLN A 58 -1.26 21.11 -5.24
CA GLN A 58 -0.89 22.11 -6.23
C GLN A 58 0.17 21.61 -7.23
N GLN A 59 0.76 20.43 -6.98
CA GLN A 59 1.81 19.86 -7.83
C GLN A 59 1.23 19.04 -8.98
N ALA A 60 1.99 18.93 -10.07
CA ALA A 60 1.59 18.16 -11.25
C ALA A 60 1.44 16.66 -10.89
N GLU A 61 2.36 16.15 -10.08
CA GLU A 61 2.43 14.77 -9.59
C GLU A 61 1.13 14.33 -8.91
N ALA A 62 0.43 15.23 -8.22
CA ALA A 62 -0.85 14.87 -7.57
C ALA A 62 -1.96 14.48 -8.55
N THR A 63 -1.84 14.87 -9.82
CA THR A 63 -2.79 14.54 -10.89
C THR A 63 -2.31 13.43 -11.83
N GLN A 64 -1.02 13.06 -11.73
CA GLN A 64 -0.42 11.99 -12.52
C GLN A 64 -0.92 10.62 -12.05
N ASP A 65 -0.91 9.67 -12.97
CA ASP A 65 -1.38 8.32 -12.71
C ASP A 65 -0.35 7.54 -11.86
N TYR A 66 -0.81 6.85 -10.83
CA TYR A 66 0.03 6.02 -9.97
C TYR A 66 0.67 4.86 -10.74
N ASP A 67 0.01 4.32 -11.76
CA ASP A 67 0.61 3.28 -12.59
C ASP A 67 1.92 3.77 -13.25
N ILE A 68 1.93 5.03 -13.68
CA ILE A 68 3.10 5.66 -14.29
C ILE A 68 4.17 5.99 -13.24
N LEU A 69 3.76 6.46 -12.06
CA LEU A 69 4.68 6.94 -11.03
C LEU A 69 5.26 5.82 -10.15
N LEU A 70 4.47 4.79 -9.86
CA LEU A 70 4.71 3.78 -8.84
C LEU A 70 4.71 2.35 -9.40
N GLY A 71 4.49 2.17 -10.72
CA GLY A 71 4.40 0.84 -11.35
C GLY A 71 3.12 0.08 -11.01
N GLY A 72 2.13 0.74 -10.42
CA GLY A 72 0.84 0.16 -10.09
C GLY A 72 -0.06 1.15 -9.35
N TYR A 73 -1.30 0.75 -9.15
CA TYR A 73 -2.29 1.56 -8.45
C TYR A 73 -2.28 1.31 -6.94
N VAL A 74 -2.87 2.24 -6.20
CA VAL A 74 -3.12 2.06 -4.77
C VAL A 74 -4.54 1.52 -4.56
N TYR A 75 -4.69 0.54 -3.67
CA TYR A 75 -5.94 -0.15 -3.40
C TYR A 75 -6.23 -0.19 -1.90
N ILE A 76 -7.49 0.04 -1.53
CA ILE A 76 -7.97 -0.07 -0.15
C ILE A 76 -8.95 -1.24 -0.06
N CYS A 77 -8.66 -2.21 0.80
CA CYS A 77 -9.53 -3.36 1.03
C CYS A 77 -10.69 -2.99 1.96
N GLU A 78 -11.89 -3.42 1.58
CA GLU A 78 -13.14 -3.19 2.31
C GLU A 78 -13.83 -4.50 2.72
N THR A 79 -13.50 -5.61 2.05
CA THR A 79 -14.16 -6.90 2.28
C THR A 79 -13.18 -8.07 2.20
N GLU A 80 -13.57 -9.23 2.73
CA GLU A 80 -12.78 -10.46 2.55
C GLU A 80 -12.60 -10.84 1.08
N GLN A 81 -13.57 -10.51 0.22
CA GLN A 81 -13.48 -10.78 -1.23
C GLN A 81 -12.34 -9.99 -1.88
N ASP A 82 -12.07 -8.78 -1.39
CA ASP A 82 -10.98 -7.95 -1.90
C ASP A 82 -9.60 -8.59 -1.65
N LEU A 83 -9.47 -9.40 -0.59
CA LEU A 83 -8.22 -10.09 -0.27
C LEU A 83 -7.82 -11.09 -1.37
N LEU A 84 -8.79 -11.65 -2.09
CA LEU A 84 -8.54 -12.59 -3.17
C LEU A 84 -7.88 -11.92 -4.39
N GLU A 85 -7.86 -10.58 -4.46
CA GLU A 85 -7.18 -9.86 -5.53
C GLU A 85 -5.69 -9.56 -5.23
N ILE A 86 -5.26 -9.74 -3.97
CA ILE A 86 -3.88 -9.49 -3.54
C ILE A 86 -3.03 -10.74 -3.81
N HIS A 87 -2.44 -10.80 -5.00
CA HIS A 87 -1.63 -11.94 -5.43
C HIS A 87 -0.15 -11.72 -5.15
N GLY A 88 0.50 -12.75 -4.61
CA GLY A 88 1.95 -12.79 -4.45
C GLY A 88 2.62 -13.60 -5.57
N CYS A 89 3.88 -13.96 -5.38
CA CYS A 89 4.63 -14.78 -6.34
C CYS A 89 5.09 -16.09 -5.69
N ASN A 90 4.68 -17.22 -6.25
CA ASN A 90 5.18 -18.54 -5.89
C ASN A 90 5.09 -19.46 -7.12
N PHE A 91 6.24 -19.86 -7.66
CA PHE A 91 6.30 -20.64 -8.89
C PHE A 91 5.79 -22.08 -8.72
N GLU A 92 6.12 -22.73 -7.59
CA GLU A 92 5.64 -24.10 -7.30
C GLU A 92 4.10 -24.15 -7.18
N TRP A 93 3.52 -23.13 -6.56
CA TRP A 93 2.06 -22.95 -6.51
C TRP A 93 1.50 -22.78 -7.93
N ALA A 94 2.07 -21.88 -8.73
CA ALA A 94 1.59 -21.64 -10.08
C ALA A 94 1.67 -22.91 -10.97
N GLU A 95 2.73 -23.71 -10.85
CA GLU A 95 2.87 -24.99 -11.56
C GLU A 95 1.75 -25.97 -11.20
N THR A 96 1.37 -26.02 -9.92
CA THR A 96 0.34 -26.93 -9.41
C THR A 96 -1.10 -26.39 -9.55
N HIS A 97 -1.27 -25.09 -9.80
CA HIS A 97 -2.55 -24.39 -9.89
C HIS A 97 -2.79 -23.74 -11.26
N THR A 98 -2.36 -24.41 -12.34
CA THR A 98 -2.65 -24.00 -13.74
C THR A 98 -2.20 -22.58 -14.09
N GLY A 99 -1.08 -22.14 -13.54
CA GLY A 99 -0.51 -20.82 -13.76
C GLY A 99 -1.11 -19.70 -12.90
N ASN A 100 -2.03 -20.01 -11.99
CA ASN A 100 -2.58 -19.02 -11.06
C ASN A 100 -1.60 -18.76 -9.93
N TRP A 101 -1.41 -17.49 -9.59
CA TRP A 101 -0.63 -17.10 -8.41
C TRP A 101 -1.45 -17.28 -7.12
N PRO A 102 -0.81 -17.56 -5.97
CA PRO A 102 -1.52 -17.55 -4.69
C PRO A 102 -1.88 -16.12 -4.27
N ASN A 103 -3.02 -15.96 -3.61
CA ASN A 103 -3.40 -14.73 -2.92
C ASN A 103 -3.03 -14.78 -1.42
N VAL A 104 -3.15 -13.64 -0.72
CA VAL A 104 -2.80 -13.50 0.71
C VAL A 104 -3.57 -14.43 1.67
N THR A 105 -4.64 -15.09 1.21
CA THR A 105 -5.40 -16.04 2.04
C THR A 105 -4.93 -17.48 1.85
N ASP A 106 -4.30 -17.78 0.72
CA ASP A 106 -3.91 -19.14 0.32
C ASP A 106 -2.72 -19.64 1.15
N MET A 107 -1.65 -18.87 1.19
CA MET A 107 -0.42 -19.21 1.90
C MET A 107 0.38 -17.98 2.30
N PRO A 108 1.21 -18.05 3.37
CA PRO A 108 2.16 -17.01 3.68
C PRO A 108 3.21 -16.94 2.57
N LEU A 109 3.51 -15.71 2.17
CA LEU A 109 4.43 -15.34 1.10
C LEU A 109 5.31 -14.21 1.61
N SER A 110 6.53 -14.15 1.08
CA SER A 110 7.39 -12.97 1.23
C SER A 110 7.02 -11.93 0.18
N TRP A 111 7.08 -10.66 0.59
CA TRP A 111 6.73 -9.47 -0.17
C TRP A 111 7.87 -8.47 -0.10
N ASP A 112 8.01 -7.59 -1.10
CA ASP A 112 8.96 -6.47 -1.02
C ASP A 112 8.60 -5.54 0.15
N VAL A 113 7.30 -5.35 0.39
CA VAL A 113 6.79 -4.74 1.63
C VAL A 113 5.58 -5.52 2.11
N CYS A 114 5.66 -6.04 3.34
CA CYS A 114 4.51 -6.43 4.15
C CYS A 114 4.75 -5.87 5.54
N ALA A 115 4.11 -4.75 5.89
CA ALA A 115 4.40 -4.04 7.13
C ALA A 115 3.16 -3.34 7.68
N TYR A 116 3.14 -3.23 9.01
CA TYR A 116 2.17 -2.37 9.70
C TYR A 116 2.44 -0.91 9.37
N LEU A 117 1.38 -0.14 9.16
CA LEU A 117 1.50 1.32 9.18
C LEU A 117 1.76 1.81 10.60
N ASP A 118 2.71 2.73 10.72
CA ASP A 118 2.91 3.50 11.95
C ASP A 118 1.63 4.24 12.32
N GLU A 119 1.23 4.14 13.59
CA GLU A 119 0.07 4.82 14.15
C GLU A 119 0.49 5.69 15.34
N PRO A 120 -0.12 6.87 15.56
CA PRO A 120 0.22 7.75 16.68
C PRO A 120 0.07 7.09 18.06
N THR A 121 -0.85 6.11 18.17
CA THR A 121 -1.17 5.39 19.41
C THR A 121 -0.28 4.16 19.61
N GLY A 122 0.50 3.78 18.60
CA GLY A 122 1.29 2.56 18.58
C GLY A 122 0.51 1.27 18.31
N ASP A 123 -0.84 1.30 18.27
CA ASP A 123 -1.66 0.14 17.89
C ASP A 123 -1.97 0.18 16.39
N PRO A 124 -1.35 -0.67 15.55
CA PRO A 124 -1.52 -0.54 14.12
C PRO A 124 -2.96 -0.86 13.69
N GLN A 125 -3.49 -0.09 12.73
CA GLN A 125 -4.84 -0.27 12.19
C GLN A 125 -4.85 -0.77 10.75
N TRP A 126 -3.70 -0.67 10.08
CA TRP A 126 -3.54 -0.98 8.66
C TRP A 126 -2.23 -1.72 8.41
N VAL A 127 -2.24 -2.55 7.38
CA VAL A 127 -1.05 -3.22 6.82
C VAL A 127 -0.95 -2.86 5.35
N ILE A 128 0.28 -2.70 4.87
CA ILE A 128 0.58 -2.51 3.46
C ILE A 128 1.11 -3.82 2.89
N PHE A 129 0.60 -4.23 1.74
CA PHE A 129 1.27 -5.18 0.84
C PHE A 129 1.77 -4.45 -0.40
N LEU A 130 3.01 -4.72 -0.79
CA LEU A 130 3.59 -4.35 -2.07
C LEU A 130 4.48 -5.49 -2.57
N LEU A 131 4.28 -5.86 -3.82
CA LEU A 131 5.18 -6.71 -4.58
C LEU A 131 5.63 -5.94 -5.82
N CYS A 132 6.92 -5.66 -5.92
CA CYS A 132 7.53 -4.93 -7.02
C CYS A 132 7.81 -5.89 -8.17
N TRP A 133 7.34 -5.55 -9.38
CA TRP A 133 7.61 -6.34 -10.57
C TRP A 133 8.71 -5.65 -11.39
N ASN A 134 9.79 -6.36 -11.68
CA ASN A 134 10.90 -5.87 -12.51
C ASN A 134 11.56 -4.57 -12.02
N ASN A 135 11.67 -4.35 -10.71
CA ASN A 135 12.22 -3.13 -10.09
C ASN A 135 11.49 -1.82 -10.46
N ALA A 136 10.27 -1.89 -11.00
CA ALA A 136 9.51 -0.73 -11.47
C ALA A 136 8.43 -0.26 -10.47
N GLY A 137 8.44 -0.79 -9.25
CA GLY A 137 7.34 -0.65 -8.30
C GLY A 137 6.23 -1.66 -8.58
N GLY A 138 5.03 -1.40 -8.06
CA GLY A 138 3.91 -2.33 -8.13
C GLY A 138 2.64 -1.81 -7.44
N PRO A 139 1.54 -2.57 -7.51
CA PRO A 139 0.32 -2.21 -6.82
C PRO A 139 0.51 -2.26 -5.29
N ILE A 140 -0.04 -1.28 -4.60
CA ILE A 140 0.02 -1.15 -3.15
C ILE A 140 -1.36 -1.43 -2.58
N TYR A 141 -1.46 -2.33 -1.61
CA TYR A 141 -2.73 -2.69 -0.97
C TYR A 141 -2.72 -2.33 0.52
N TYR A 142 -3.69 -1.54 0.93
CA TYR A 142 -3.95 -1.24 2.34
C TYR A 142 -5.04 -2.18 2.87
N VAL A 143 -4.70 -2.95 3.90
CA VAL A 143 -5.58 -3.93 4.53
C VAL A 143 -5.93 -3.50 5.97
N PRO A 144 -7.20 -3.22 6.26
CA PRO A 144 -7.63 -2.80 7.60
C PRO A 144 -7.62 -3.96 8.60
N LYS A 145 -7.44 -3.63 9.87
CA LYS A 145 -7.27 -4.57 11.00
C LYS A 145 -8.28 -5.69 11.07
N TYR A 146 -9.55 -5.41 10.79
CA TYR A 146 -10.61 -6.43 10.87
C TYR A 146 -10.47 -7.55 9.83
N LEU A 147 -9.67 -7.35 8.77
CA LEU A 147 -9.37 -8.37 7.76
C LEU A 147 -8.11 -9.19 8.06
N TRP A 148 -7.33 -8.82 9.07
CA TRP A 148 -5.96 -9.34 9.22
C TRP A 148 -5.86 -10.84 9.45
N VAL A 149 -6.79 -11.42 10.20
CA VAL A 149 -6.82 -12.87 10.47
C VAL A 149 -7.03 -13.63 9.16
N LYS A 150 -7.92 -13.15 8.30
CA LYS A 150 -8.21 -13.75 6.99
C LYS A 150 -7.07 -13.55 5.99
N ALA A 151 -6.46 -12.37 6.02
CA ALA A 151 -5.30 -12.03 5.21
C ALA A 151 -3.98 -12.59 5.75
N ARG A 152 -3.99 -13.37 6.85
CA ARG A 152 -2.82 -14.04 7.44
C ARG A 152 -1.63 -13.09 7.68
N ILE A 153 -1.91 -11.84 8.09
CA ILE A 153 -0.91 -10.76 8.17
C ILE A 153 0.33 -11.15 8.97
N ALA A 154 0.15 -11.71 10.17
CA ALA A 154 1.27 -12.04 11.03
C ALA A 154 2.22 -13.07 10.39
N GLU A 155 1.68 -13.99 9.59
CA GLU A 155 2.46 -15.01 8.89
C GLU A 155 3.21 -14.41 7.70
N HIS A 156 2.56 -13.49 6.96
CA HIS A 156 3.21 -12.77 5.85
C HIS A 156 4.34 -11.85 6.31
N ILE A 157 4.14 -11.11 7.41
CA ILE A 157 5.18 -10.26 7.99
C ILE A 157 6.38 -11.12 8.41
N ALA A 158 6.14 -12.22 9.11
CA ALA A 158 7.20 -13.14 9.50
C ALA A 158 7.96 -13.70 8.29
N ALA A 159 7.25 -14.08 7.21
CA ALA A 159 7.87 -14.55 5.98
C ALA A 159 8.73 -13.47 5.29
N THR A 160 8.27 -12.23 5.25
CA THR A 160 9.02 -11.08 4.71
C THR A 160 10.26 -10.76 5.54
N GLU A 161 10.14 -10.69 6.87
CA GLU A 161 11.27 -10.40 7.77
C GLU A 161 12.35 -11.51 7.74
N CYS A 162 11.94 -12.77 7.61
CA CYS A 162 12.88 -13.89 7.45
C CYS A 162 13.61 -13.84 6.10
N ALA A 163 12.96 -13.38 5.03
CA ALA A 163 13.59 -13.27 3.71
C ALA A 163 14.60 -12.10 3.64
N GLY A 164 14.44 -11.07 4.46
CA GLY A 164 15.31 -9.88 4.49
C GLY A 164 16.61 -10.03 5.29
N ASN A 165 16.79 -11.14 6.02
CA ASN A 165 18.02 -11.44 6.77
C ASN A 165 18.84 -12.53 6.05
N PRO A 166 19.83 -12.16 5.20
CA PRO A 166 20.80 -13.11 4.67
C PRO A 166 21.76 -13.66 5.73
#